data_AF-A0A7X8Y8I8-F1
#
_entry.id   AF-A0A7X8Y8I8-F1
#
_cell.length_a   1.000
_cell.length_b   1.000
_cell.length_c   1.000
_cell.angle_alpha   90.00
_cell.angle_beta   90.00
_cell.angle_gamma   90.00
#
_symmetry.space_group_name_H-M   'P 1'
#
loop_
_entity.id
_entity.type
_entity.pdbx_description
1 polymer ?
#
loop_
_entity_poly.entity_id
_entity_poly.type
_entity_poly.pdbx_seq_one_letter_code
_entity_poly.pdbx_strand_id
1 'polypeptide(L)'
;MRSILAGVMIAFASSVSAHDAPSGWSYDPFCCNGDSQNGDCQMIPSKSVQVTPRGYRVTLLPGDHRLVTRAHVFMLPMTKAMQSGDGDYHLCLFPNEDTPRCFYAPEMGY
;
A
#
# COMPACT_ATOMS: atom_id res chain seq x y z
N MET A 1 0.80 16.40 54.86
CA MET A 1 1.85 16.45 53.82
C MET A 1 1.32 15.68 52.61
N ARG A 2 1.40 16.25 51.42
CA ARG A 2 0.54 15.97 50.26
C ARG A 2 1.00 14.68 49.55
N SER A 3 0.07 13.77 49.30
CA SER A 3 0.26 12.52 48.56
C SER A 3 0.75 12.80 47.14
N ILE A 4 1.83 12.14 46.72
CA ILE A 4 2.33 12.20 45.35
C ILE A 4 1.80 10.96 44.62
N LEU A 5 0.76 11.13 43.80
CA LEU A 5 0.34 10.14 42.82
C LEU A 5 1.32 10.16 41.65
N ALA A 6 2.20 9.17 41.57
CA ALA A 6 3.03 8.92 40.39
C ALA A 6 2.21 8.15 39.35
N GLY A 7 1.79 8.83 38.28
CA GLY A 7 1.11 8.21 37.14
C GLY A 7 2.08 7.42 36.28
N VAL A 8 1.82 6.12 36.09
CA VAL A 8 2.56 5.25 35.18
C VAL A 8 2.06 5.52 33.76
N MET A 9 2.87 6.20 32.95
CA MET A 9 2.63 6.34 31.51
C MET A 9 3.15 5.08 30.82
N ILE A 10 2.25 4.13 30.52
CA ILE A 10 2.58 2.96 29.70
C ILE A 10 2.67 3.43 28.24
N ALA A 11 3.90 3.59 27.74
CA ALA A 11 4.14 3.81 26.32
C ALA A 11 3.95 2.49 25.57
N PHE A 12 2.86 2.34 24.83
CA PHE A 12 2.69 1.25 23.87
C PHE A 12 3.59 1.55 22.67
N ALA A 13 4.75 0.90 22.62
CA ALA A 13 5.57 0.86 21.41
C ALA A 13 4.94 -0.13 20.42
N SER A 14 4.06 0.36 19.55
CA SER A 14 3.60 -0.40 18.40
C SER A 14 4.76 -0.54 17.41
N SER A 15 5.34 -1.72 17.31
CA SER A 15 6.28 -2.08 16.24
C SER A 15 5.55 -1.95 14.90
N VAL A 16 5.74 -0.84 14.20
CA VAL A 16 5.23 -0.67 12.84
C VAL A 16 6.13 -1.49 11.93
N SER A 17 5.58 -2.56 11.33
CA SER A 17 6.31 -3.37 10.37
C SER A 17 6.32 -2.67 9.02
N ALA A 18 7.43 -2.81 8.29
CA ALA A 18 7.56 -2.33 6.92
C ALA A 18 6.51 -2.93 5.96
N HIS A 19 5.85 -3.99 6.39
CA HIS A 19 4.90 -4.72 5.55
C HIS A 19 3.45 -4.41 5.88
N ASP A 20 3.15 -3.56 6.86
CA ASP A 20 1.76 -3.36 7.27
C ASP A 20 1.01 -2.41 6.33
N ALA A 21 -0.10 -2.90 5.78
CA ALA A 21 -1.10 -2.10 5.10
C ALA A 21 -1.93 -1.31 6.14
N PRO A 22 -2.50 -0.14 5.76
CA PRO A 22 -3.26 0.71 6.69
C PRO A 22 -4.44 0.02 7.39
N SER A 23 -4.99 -1.01 6.77
CA SER A 23 -6.12 -1.84 7.23
C SER A 23 -5.69 -2.99 8.17
N GLY A 24 -4.39 -3.20 8.40
CA GLY A 24 -3.86 -4.16 9.37
C GLY A 24 -3.51 -5.55 8.83
N TRP A 25 -3.58 -5.78 7.52
CA TRP A 25 -2.94 -6.94 6.87
C TRP A 25 -1.51 -6.57 6.42
N SER A 26 -0.72 -7.57 6.02
CA SER A 26 0.68 -7.32 5.61
C SER A 26 0.93 -7.70 4.15
N TYR A 27 1.63 -6.82 3.43
CA TYR A 27 2.19 -7.09 2.12
C TYR A 27 3.24 -8.22 2.18
N ASP A 28 3.48 -8.86 1.06
CA ASP A 28 4.56 -9.85 0.93
C ASP A 28 5.92 -9.20 1.24
N PRO A 29 6.82 -9.88 1.97
CA PRO A 29 8.09 -9.30 2.40
C PRO A 29 8.97 -8.75 1.27
N PHE A 30 8.92 -9.34 0.08
CA PHE A 30 9.72 -8.87 -1.06
C PHE A 30 9.13 -7.63 -1.75
N CYS A 31 7.87 -7.31 -1.48
CA CYS A 31 7.17 -6.21 -2.15
C CYS A 31 7.50 -4.87 -1.53
N CYS A 32 7.65 -4.81 -0.21
CA CYS A 32 7.72 -3.54 0.51
C CYS A 32 9.08 -3.22 1.11
N ASN A 33 9.46 -1.95 1.04
CA ASN A 33 10.50 -1.36 1.85
C ASN A 33 9.89 -0.23 2.69
N GLY A 34 10.31 -0.08 3.94
CA GLY A 34 9.78 0.97 4.84
C GLY A 34 8.33 0.73 5.23
N ASP A 35 7.71 1.60 6.02
CA ASP A 35 6.37 1.39 6.60
C ASP A 35 5.23 2.09 5.86
N SER A 36 4.02 2.07 6.41
CA SER A 36 2.86 2.79 5.85
C SER A 36 3.04 4.32 5.75
N GLN A 37 4.08 4.90 6.35
CA GLN A 37 4.37 6.34 6.32
C GLN A 37 5.52 6.69 5.36
N ASN A 38 6.53 5.84 5.25
CA ASN A 38 7.76 6.12 4.50
C ASN A 38 8.06 5.09 3.40
N GLY A 39 7.22 4.08 3.28
CA GLY A 39 7.46 2.95 2.40
C GLY A 39 7.02 3.15 0.95
N ASP A 40 7.37 2.17 0.14
CA ASP A 40 7.08 2.13 -1.29
C ASP A 40 5.72 1.51 -1.63
N CYS A 41 5.00 0.96 -0.65
CA CYS A 41 3.67 0.37 -0.82
C CYS A 41 2.56 1.30 -0.36
N GLN A 42 1.50 1.43 -1.16
CA GLN A 42 0.33 2.20 -0.78
C GLN A 42 -0.94 1.68 -1.44
N MET A 43 -2.06 1.83 -0.73
CA MET A 43 -3.38 1.83 -1.35
C MET A 43 -3.46 2.94 -2.41
N ILE A 44 -3.99 2.61 -3.59
CA ILE A 44 -4.27 3.56 -4.67
C ILE A 44 -5.79 3.71 -4.86
N PRO A 45 -6.28 4.86 -5.34
CA PRO A 45 -7.71 5.06 -5.53
C PRO A 45 -8.30 4.05 -6.52
N SER A 46 -9.42 3.41 -6.21
CA SER A 46 -10.01 2.42 -7.14
C SER A 46 -10.33 3.00 -8.53
N LYS A 47 -10.63 4.31 -8.62
CA LYS A 47 -10.81 5.04 -9.88
C LYS A 47 -9.56 5.08 -10.78
N SER A 48 -8.37 4.86 -10.21
CA SER A 48 -7.11 4.81 -10.96
C SER A 48 -6.93 3.47 -11.67
N VAL A 49 -7.77 2.45 -11.39
CA VAL A 49 -7.65 1.11 -11.94
C VAL A 49 -8.83 0.81 -12.86
N GLN A 50 -8.53 0.51 -14.11
CA GLN A 50 -9.48 -0.03 -15.07
C GLN A 50 -9.15 -1.50 -15.34
N VAL A 51 -10.09 -2.39 -15.03
CA VAL A 51 -9.99 -3.80 -15.42
C VAL A 51 -10.26 -3.92 -16.92
N THR A 52 -9.40 -4.64 -17.62
CA THR A 52 -9.49 -4.86 -19.06
C THR A 52 -9.30 -6.35 -19.37
N PRO A 53 -9.68 -6.82 -20.58
CA PRO A 53 -9.37 -8.19 -21.01
C PRO A 53 -7.86 -8.53 -21.02
N ARG A 54 -6.97 -7.52 -20.97
CA ARG A 54 -5.51 -7.67 -20.96
C ARG A 54 -4.89 -7.55 -19.57
N GLY A 55 -5.70 -7.42 -18.51
CA GLY A 55 -5.27 -7.16 -17.15
C GLY A 55 -5.71 -5.78 -16.66
N TYR A 56 -4.92 -5.16 -15.81
CA TYR A 56 -5.24 -3.88 -15.17
C TYR A 56 -4.53 -2.74 -15.87
N ARG A 57 -5.29 -1.72 -16.28
CA ARG A 57 -4.74 -0.42 -16.67
C ARG A 57 -4.78 0.50 -15.46
N VAL A 58 -3.62 0.80 -14.90
CA VAL A 58 -3.47 1.67 -13.73
C VAL A 58 -3.02 3.05 -14.20
N THR A 59 -3.85 4.07 -14.01
CA THR A 59 -3.58 5.47 -14.38
C THR A 59 -3.43 6.30 -13.10
N LEU A 60 -2.20 6.65 -12.74
CA LEU A 60 -1.91 7.44 -11.53
C LEU A 60 -1.63 8.89 -11.90
N LEU A 61 -2.25 9.81 -11.17
CA LEU A 61 -1.92 11.23 -11.14
C LEU A 61 -1.02 11.54 -9.93
N PRO A 62 -0.34 12.69 -9.92
CA PRO A 62 0.41 13.14 -8.75
C PRO A 62 -0.43 13.06 -7.47
N GLY A 63 0.07 12.35 -6.47
CA GLY A 63 -0.61 12.14 -5.18
C GLY A 63 -1.53 10.92 -5.08
N ASP A 64 -1.91 10.26 -6.18
CA ASP A 64 -2.66 8.98 -6.11
C ASP A 64 -1.84 7.87 -5.43
N HIS A 65 -0.52 7.99 -5.50
CA HIS A 65 0.46 7.25 -4.70
C HIS A 65 1.51 8.27 -4.22
N ARG A 66 1.99 8.19 -2.97
CA ARG A 66 2.88 9.22 -2.39
C ARG A 66 4.16 9.46 -3.18
N LEU A 67 4.68 8.41 -3.82
CA LEU A 67 5.88 8.48 -4.64
C LEU A 67 5.63 9.05 -6.05
N VAL A 68 4.37 9.19 -6.47
CA VAL A 68 4.03 9.64 -7.82
C VAL A 68 4.00 11.16 -7.89
N THR A 69 4.89 11.72 -8.69
CA THR A 69 5.08 13.17 -8.90
C THR A 69 4.59 13.65 -10.27
N ARG A 70 4.31 12.73 -11.19
CA ARG A 70 3.77 12.98 -12.54
C ARG A 70 2.76 11.91 -12.96
N ALA A 71 2.10 12.10 -14.10
CA ALA A 71 1.14 11.09 -14.58
C ALA A 71 1.84 9.81 -15.07
N HIS A 72 1.31 8.65 -14.70
CA HIS A 72 1.74 7.34 -15.19
C HIS A 72 0.56 6.51 -15.70
N VAL A 73 0.84 5.65 -16.68
CA VAL A 73 -0.08 4.59 -17.13
C VAL A 73 0.69 3.27 -17.14
N PHE A 74 0.29 2.34 -16.29
CA PHE A 74 0.84 0.99 -16.24
C PHE A 74 -0.16 -0.03 -16.76
N MET A 75 0.34 -1.03 -17.49
CA MET A 75 -0.44 -2.19 -17.92
C MET A 75 0.07 -3.40 -17.15
N LEU A 76 -0.71 -3.84 -16.16
CA LEU A 76 -0.32 -4.92 -15.24
C LEU A 76 -1.09 -6.20 -15.58
N PRO A 77 -0.40 -7.34 -15.78
CA PRO A 77 -1.07 -8.58 -16.16
C PRO A 77 -1.86 -9.15 -14.99
N MET A 78 -3.06 -9.66 -15.27
CA MET A 78 -3.94 -10.26 -14.26
C MET A 78 -3.25 -11.39 -13.49
N THR A 79 -2.44 -12.20 -14.18
CA THR A 79 -1.74 -13.36 -13.62
C THR A 79 -0.62 -13.01 -12.64
N LYS A 80 -0.24 -11.74 -12.52
CA LYS A 80 0.74 -11.26 -11.53
C LYS A 80 0.11 -10.40 -10.45
N ALA A 81 -1.19 -10.12 -10.54
CA ALA A 81 -1.88 -9.43 -9.46
C ALA A 81 -1.97 -10.36 -8.25
N MET A 82 -1.61 -9.84 -7.08
CA MET A 82 -1.75 -10.54 -5.81
C MET A 82 -3.13 -10.22 -5.22
N GLN A 83 -3.61 -11.10 -4.34
CA GLN A 83 -4.87 -10.90 -3.64
C GLN A 83 -4.69 -9.85 -2.55
N SER A 84 -5.49 -8.78 -2.59
CA SER A 84 -5.53 -7.80 -1.51
C SER A 84 -6.21 -8.38 -0.27
N GLY A 85 -5.65 -8.07 0.90
CA GLY A 85 -6.18 -8.51 2.21
C GLY A 85 -7.36 -7.70 2.72
N ASP A 86 -7.60 -6.51 2.17
CA ASP A 86 -8.70 -5.61 2.56
C ASP A 86 -9.70 -5.30 1.43
N GLY A 87 -9.47 -5.85 0.24
CA GLY A 87 -10.32 -5.60 -0.92
C GLY A 87 -10.07 -4.26 -1.62
N ASP A 88 -9.05 -3.51 -1.23
CA ASP A 88 -8.61 -2.32 -1.96
C ASP A 88 -7.49 -2.65 -2.96
N TYR A 89 -7.21 -1.71 -3.85
CA TYR A 89 -6.06 -1.80 -4.75
C TYR A 89 -4.82 -1.23 -4.07
N HIS A 90 -3.71 -1.96 -4.12
CA HIS A 90 -2.42 -1.47 -3.60
C HIS A 90 -1.34 -1.61 -4.65
N LEU A 91 -0.43 -0.65 -4.67
CA LEU A 91 0.69 -0.62 -5.58
C LEU A 91 1.98 -0.36 -4.80
N CYS A 92 3.04 -1.07 -5.17
CA CYS A 92 4.38 -0.84 -4.67
C CYS A 92 5.26 -0.30 -5.79
N LEU A 93 5.91 0.86 -5.57
CA LEU A 93 6.76 1.52 -6.57
C LEU A 93 8.23 1.51 -6.14
N PHE A 94 9.05 0.72 -6.82
CA PHE A 94 10.48 0.62 -6.51
C PHE A 94 11.30 0.28 -7.76
N PRO A 95 12.47 0.92 -7.98
CA PRO A 95 13.15 1.85 -7.06
C PRO A 95 12.65 3.30 -7.16
N ASN A 96 11.69 3.58 -8.03
CA ASN A 96 11.16 4.91 -8.29
C ASN A 96 9.72 4.84 -8.83
N GLU A 97 9.13 6.01 -9.10
CA GLU A 97 7.75 6.16 -9.58
C GLU A 97 7.45 5.48 -10.92
N ASP A 98 8.47 5.08 -11.70
CA ASP A 98 8.29 4.44 -13.01
C ASP A 98 8.19 2.91 -12.95
N THR A 99 8.43 2.32 -11.78
CA THR A 99 8.65 0.87 -11.67
C THR A 99 7.69 0.22 -10.69
N PRO A 100 6.54 -0.30 -11.16
CA PRO A 100 5.69 -1.19 -10.38
C PRO A 100 6.46 -2.44 -10.00
N ARG A 101 6.63 -2.67 -8.70
CA ARG A 101 7.20 -3.90 -8.18
C ARG A 101 6.11 -4.94 -7.91
N CYS A 102 5.07 -4.53 -7.21
CA CYS A 102 3.98 -5.38 -6.75
C CYS A 102 2.64 -4.66 -6.90
N PHE A 103 1.59 -5.42 -7.19
CA PHE A 103 0.23 -4.93 -7.32
C PHE A 103 -0.75 -5.90 -6.69
N TYR A 104 -1.55 -5.40 -5.76
CA TYR A 104 -2.62 -6.14 -5.08
C TYR A 104 -3.97 -5.65 -5.58
N ALA A 105 -4.87 -6.59 -5.87
CA ALA A 105 -6.21 -6.34 -6.35
C ALA A 105 -7.25 -7.01 -5.44
N PRO A 106 -8.47 -6.47 -5.32
CA PRO A 106 -9.59 -7.16 -4.70
C PRO A 106 -9.85 -8.52 -5.36
N GLU A 107 -10.58 -9.36 -4.63
CA GLU A 107 -11.13 -10.58 -5.23
C GLU A 107 -12.09 -10.17 -6.35
N MET A 108 -11.81 -10.62 -7.56
CA MET A 108 -12.67 -10.39 -8.71
C MET A 108 -13.82 -11.40 -8.64
N GLY A 109 -15.01 -10.95 -8.23
CA GLY A 109 -16.20 -11.79 -8.18
C GLY A 109 -16.49 -12.45 -9.53
N TYR A 110 -16.81 -13.74 -9.51
CA TYR A 110 -17.20 -14.56 -10.65
C TYR A 110 -18.65 -14.31 -11.07
#